data_AF-A0A6P9EMA1-F1
#
_entry.id   AF-A0A6P9EMA1-F1
#
_cell.length_a   1.000
_cell.length_b   1.000
_cell.length_c   1.000
_cell.angle_alpha   90.00
_cell.angle_beta   90.00
_cell.angle_gamma   90.00
#
_symmetry.space_group_name_H-M   'P 1'
#
loop_
_entity.id
_entity.type
_entity.pdbx_description
1 polymer ?
#
loop_
_entity_poly.entity_id
_entity_poly.type
_entity_poly.pdbx_seq_one_letter_code
_entity_poly.pdbx_strand_id
1 'polypeptide(L)'
;MWTNEDFNSQSKQDMICSIAELESDRQPLAMRYDRKTKDTTIGIMQLPLKTAEWLVSELGYRSYEGEGNPDFLFRPFVSIYLGAAYIQWLCNFEHTERSEEFIVRSYKRGPKKATHKSTLAYWKRYLSVKECLPSRKLFDNGPLSNDASTSTTPAPASQTPGVVYTYWDSRASPEDMEELWNHPEVLKEWTKSGERRGKVRFSHDDSKRPYLSRVELKAVAEIILSKHFSTKAVKPTVLCALAEVVNMRFVNGVGPRPGIMGIDYSTAFWLYMELGYKAYRIDSVDDLTKPFVSMYFGAAYLAWLSEYEGRERTPQFVVQAFIAGPKNANLQETGPICLKFQQTLSNYEDTKRDEVGCTIL
;
A
#
# COMPACT_ATOMS: atom_id res chain seq x y z
N MET A 1 33.16 -10.18 17.12
CA MET A 1 33.04 -10.26 15.64
C MET A 1 31.91 -11.24 15.39
N TRP A 2 30.70 -10.76 15.10
CA TRP A 2 29.50 -11.60 15.07
C TRP A 2 29.19 -12.01 13.62
N THR A 3 28.92 -13.28 13.40
CA THR A 3 28.64 -13.90 12.11
C THR A 3 27.15 -13.81 11.78
N ASN A 4 26.80 -13.97 10.50
CA ASN A 4 25.44 -13.91 9.95
C ASN A 4 24.41 -14.92 10.54
N GLU A 5 24.78 -15.72 11.55
CA GLU A 5 23.96 -16.83 12.06
C GLU A 5 22.98 -16.41 13.17
N ASP A 6 23.20 -15.30 13.89
CA ASP A 6 22.37 -14.94 15.06
C ASP A 6 20.97 -14.38 14.75
N PHE A 7 20.75 -13.94 13.49
CA PHE A 7 19.47 -13.38 12.99
C PHE A 7 18.66 -14.37 12.13
N ASN A 8 19.11 -15.62 12.03
CA ASN A 8 18.59 -16.54 11.01
C ASN A 8 17.37 -17.36 11.44
N SER A 9 16.81 -17.13 12.64
CA SER A 9 15.54 -17.77 13.01
C SER A 9 14.37 -16.99 12.43
N GLN A 10 13.48 -17.69 11.71
CA GLN A 10 12.28 -17.14 11.10
C GLN A 10 11.47 -16.29 12.10
N SER A 11 11.38 -16.72 13.36
CA SER A 11 10.67 -16.00 14.42
C SER A 11 11.23 -14.59 14.68
N LYS A 12 12.56 -14.40 14.62
CA LYS A 12 13.19 -13.08 14.81
C LYS A 12 12.98 -12.19 13.58
N GLN A 13 13.01 -12.76 12.38
CA GLN A 13 12.72 -12.02 11.14
C GLN A 13 11.27 -11.52 11.15
N ASP A 14 10.32 -12.38 11.50
CA ASP A 14 8.91 -12.02 11.63
C ASP A 14 8.74 -10.89 12.67
N MET A 15 9.42 -11.00 13.82
CA MET A 15 9.38 -9.97 14.86
C MET A 15 9.88 -8.61 14.37
N ILE A 16 11.02 -8.57 13.68
CA ILE A 16 11.58 -7.32 13.13
C ILE A 16 10.61 -6.70 12.13
N CYS A 17 10.07 -7.50 11.20
CA CYS A 17 9.08 -7.06 10.22
C CYS A 17 7.81 -6.52 10.89
N SER A 18 7.29 -7.21 11.90
CA SER A 18 6.09 -6.75 12.63
C SER A 18 6.33 -5.46 13.41
N ILE A 19 7.50 -5.30 14.02
CA ILE A 19 7.86 -4.06 14.73
C ILE A 19 8.02 -2.91 13.73
N ALA A 20 8.67 -3.14 12.59
CA ALA A 20 8.82 -2.13 11.53
C ALA A 20 7.46 -1.63 10.99
N GLU A 21 6.52 -2.54 10.76
CA GLU A 21 5.14 -2.22 10.38
C GLU A 21 4.48 -1.31 11.43
N LEU A 22 4.49 -1.73 12.70
CA LEU A 22 3.82 -1.00 13.78
C LEU A 22 4.43 0.36 14.06
N GLU A 23 5.75 0.45 13.96
CA GLU A 23 6.47 1.66 14.34
C GLU A 23 6.40 2.72 13.25
N SER A 24 6.62 2.38 11.99
CA SER A 24 6.74 3.36 10.91
C SER A 24 5.84 3.11 9.71
N ASP A 25 5.07 2.04 9.67
CA ASP A 25 4.41 1.57 8.43
C ASP A 25 5.45 1.34 7.31
N ARG A 26 6.62 0.83 7.72
CA ARG A 26 7.83 0.63 6.91
C ARG A 26 8.37 1.90 6.22
N GLN A 27 7.96 3.09 6.64
CA GLN A 27 8.38 4.35 6.04
C GLN A 27 9.79 4.75 6.51
N PRO A 28 10.80 4.82 5.60
CA PRO A 28 12.17 5.14 5.99
C PRO A 28 12.36 6.55 6.55
N LEU A 29 11.55 7.50 6.09
CA LEU A 29 11.62 8.91 6.50
C LEU A 29 10.72 9.24 7.71
N ALA A 30 10.18 8.21 8.38
CA ALA A 30 9.33 8.41 9.54
C ALA A 30 10.09 9.06 10.69
N MET A 31 9.56 10.16 11.21
CA MET A 31 10.09 10.88 12.36
C MET A 31 8.93 11.23 13.29
N ARG A 32 9.03 10.88 14.57
CA ARG A 32 7.98 11.16 15.56
C ARG A 32 8.58 11.76 16.81
N TYR A 33 7.97 12.85 17.27
CA TYR A 33 8.33 13.50 18.53
C TYR A 33 7.34 13.11 19.63
N ASP A 34 7.81 12.47 20.70
CA ASP A 34 7.00 12.19 21.88
C ASP A 34 7.13 13.34 22.89
N ARG A 35 6.06 14.12 23.04
CA ARG A 35 6.00 15.25 23.98
C ARG A 35 6.18 14.83 25.45
N LYS A 36 5.87 13.58 25.83
CA LYS A 36 5.96 13.10 27.21
C LYS A 36 7.39 12.74 27.58
N THR A 37 8.14 12.14 26.67
CA THR A 37 9.55 11.78 26.88
C THR A 37 10.52 12.85 26.39
N LYS A 38 10.04 13.83 25.60
CA LYS A 38 10.85 14.84 24.90
C LYS A 38 11.93 14.22 24.02
N ASP A 39 11.63 13.05 23.46
CA ASP A 39 12.54 12.33 22.58
C ASP A 39 11.93 12.20 21.18
N THR A 40 12.81 12.18 20.18
CA THR A 40 12.46 11.97 18.78
C THR A 40 12.90 10.59 18.36
N THR A 41 11.98 9.84 17.75
CA THR A 41 12.26 8.54 17.13
C THR A 41 12.35 8.69 15.61
N ILE A 42 13.31 8.00 14.99
CA ILE A 42 13.66 8.17 13.57
C ILE A 42 13.73 6.82 12.87
N GLY A 43 13.33 6.79 11.60
CA GLY A 43 13.53 5.67 10.69
C GLY A 43 12.46 4.59 10.80
N ILE A 44 12.67 3.51 10.03
CA ILE A 44 11.77 2.36 9.93
C ILE A 44 11.46 1.75 11.31
N MET A 45 12.49 1.62 12.13
CA MET A 45 12.39 0.98 13.44
C MET A 45 12.01 1.94 14.58
N GLN A 46 11.77 3.23 14.26
CA GLN A 46 11.47 4.31 15.21
C GLN A 46 12.35 4.27 16.46
N LEU A 47 13.68 4.24 16.28
CA LEU A 47 14.60 4.27 17.39
C LEU A 47 14.85 5.71 17.87
N PRO A 48 14.91 5.95 19.19
CA PRO A 48 15.43 7.19 19.73
C PRO A 48 16.92 7.33 19.40
N LEU A 49 17.37 8.55 19.10
CA LEU A 49 18.78 8.82 18.79
C LEU A 49 19.72 8.34 19.91
N LYS A 50 19.37 8.60 21.18
CA LYS A 50 20.13 8.15 22.35
C LYS A 50 20.31 6.63 22.41
N THR A 51 19.28 5.88 22.00
CA THR A 51 19.34 4.40 21.98
C THR A 51 20.25 3.94 20.85
N ALA A 52 20.16 4.56 19.68
CA ALA A 52 21.03 4.26 18.54
C ALA A 52 22.50 4.55 18.87
N GLU A 53 22.79 5.73 19.45
CA GLU A 53 24.13 6.11 19.91
C GLU A 53 24.67 5.11 20.93
N TRP A 54 23.88 4.76 21.95
CA TRP A 54 24.26 3.78 22.97
C TRP A 54 24.57 2.39 22.38
N LEU A 55 23.80 1.92 21.40
CA LEU A 55 24.06 0.65 20.71
C LEU A 55 25.41 0.68 19.96
N VAL A 56 25.74 1.81 19.34
CA VAL A 56 26.98 1.97 18.57
C VAL A 56 28.19 2.15 19.50
N SER A 57 28.08 3.05 20.47
CA SER A 57 29.19 3.46 21.34
C SER A 57 29.51 2.43 22.41
N GLU A 58 28.50 1.93 23.14
CA GLU A 58 28.67 1.06 24.29
C GLU A 58 28.57 -0.43 23.93
N LEU A 59 27.71 -0.79 22.98
CA LEU A 59 27.49 -2.18 22.58
C LEU A 59 28.23 -2.60 21.29
N GLY A 60 28.92 -1.64 20.64
CA GLY A 60 29.83 -1.93 19.53
C GLY A 60 29.17 -2.29 18.19
N TYR A 61 27.89 -1.96 18.00
CA TYR A 61 27.16 -2.20 16.74
C TYR A 61 27.56 -1.19 15.64
N ARG A 62 28.75 -1.39 15.05
CA ARG A 62 29.41 -0.41 14.15
C ARG A 62 29.41 -0.79 12.66
N SER A 63 28.65 -1.80 12.24
CA SER A 63 28.70 -2.31 10.86
C SER A 63 28.33 -1.30 9.77
N TYR A 64 27.67 -0.20 10.14
CA TYR A 64 27.25 0.87 9.23
C TYR A 64 27.77 2.26 9.67
N GLU A 65 28.83 2.30 10.47
CA GLU A 65 29.39 3.55 11.01
C GLU A 65 30.08 4.34 9.87
N GLY A 66 29.46 5.46 9.47
CA GLY A 66 29.93 6.35 8.42
C GLY A 66 29.22 7.70 8.52
N GLU A 67 29.93 8.67 9.11
CA GLU A 67 29.55 10.05 9.43
C GLU A 67 28.56 10.20 10.59
N GLY A 68 28.99 10.91 11.64
CA GLY A 68 28.21 11.27 12.84
C GLY A 68 27.07 12.26 12.58
N ASN A 69 26.32 12.08 11.49
CA ASN A 69 25.11 12.80 11.18
C ASN A 69 23.89 12.03 11.70
N PRO A 70 23.05 12.60 12.60
CA PRO A 70 21.83 11.94 13.11
C PRO A 70 20.85 11.47 12.02
N ASP A 71 20.99 11.94 10.77
CA ASP A 71 20.20 11.50 9.62
C ASP A 71 20.48 10.04 9.20
N PHE A 72 21.49 9.37 9.75
CA PHE A 72 21.80 7.98 9.39
C PHE A 72 20.63 7.02 9.68
N LEU A 73 19.76 7.33 10.65
CA LEU A 73 18.59 6.52 10.97
C LEU A 73 17.50 6.57 9.89
N PHE A 74 17.56 7.52 8.95
CA PHE A 74 16.68 7.50 7.77
C PHE A 74 17.11 6.44 6.73
N ARG A 75 18.34 5.94 6.81
CA ARG A 75 18.83 4.88 5.91
C ARG A 75 18.18 3.55 6.32
N PRO A 76 17.40 2.88 5.43
CA PRO A 76 16.67 1.66 5.76
C PRO A 76 17.51 0.57 6.44
N PHE A 77 18.67 0.24 5.85
CA PHE A 77 19.55 -0.80 6.37
C PHE A 77 20.11 -0.47 7.76
N VAL A 78 20.42 0.80 8.02
CA VAL A 78 20.96 1.23 9.32
C VAL A 78 19.88 1.22 10.39
N SER A 79 18.67 1.71 10.05
CA SER A 79 17.52 1.67 10.96
C SER A 79 17.16 0.24 11.35
N ILE A 80 17.09 -0.67 10.37
CA ILE A 80 16.78 -2.09 10.59
C ILE A 80 17.90 -2.75 11.41
N TYR A 81 19.17 -2.53 11.05
CA TYR A 81 20.32 -3.10 11.77
C TYR A 81 20.32 -2.72 13.25
N LEU A 82 20.15 -1.44 13.56
CA LEU A 82 20.14 -0.99 14.96
C LEU A 82 18.86 -1.42 15.70
N GLY A 83 17.71 -1.46 15.01
CA GLY A 83 16.47 -1.98 15.60
C GLY A 83 16.59 -3.45 15.96
N ALA A 84 17.19 -4.23 15.07
CA ALA A 84 17.49 -5.64 15.25
C ALA A 84 18.51 -5.86 16.39
N ALA A 85 19.55 -5.03 16.47
CA ALA A 85 20.50 -5.02 17.58
C ALA A 85 19.82 -4.74 18.93
N TYR A 86 18.88 -3.78 18.98
CA TYR A 86 18.14 -3.49 20.19
C TYR A 86 17.22 -4.66 20.61
N ILE A 87 16.53 -5.28 19.66
CA ILE A 87 15.73 -6.50 19.90
C ILE A 87 16.61 -7.61 20.45
N GLN A 88 17.79 -7.83 19.84
CA GLN A 88 18.74 -8.85 20.30
C GLN A 88 19.24 -8.58 21.72
N TRP A 89 19.51 -7.33 22.07
CA TRP A 89 19.84 -6.95 23.44
C TRP A 89 18.69 -7.24 24.41
N LEU A 90 17.44 -6.98 24.01
CA LEU A 90 16.25 -7.28 24.80
C LEU A 90 16.03 -8.79 25.01
N CYS A 91 16.38 -9.64 24.04
CA CYS A 91 16.29 -11.10 24.17
C CYS A 91 17.06 -11.64 25.38
N ASN A 92 18.20 -11.00 25.70
CA ASN A 92 19.10 -11.39 26.79
C ASN A 92 19.14 -10.36 27.93
N PHE A 93 18.07 -9.57 28.10
CA PHE A 93 18.01 -8.52 29.11
C PHE A 93 18.18 -9.10 30.53
N GLU A 94 19.13 -8.56 31.29
CA GLU A 94 19.59 -9.09 32.61
C GLU A 94 20.08 -10.55 32.56
N HIS A 95 20.76 -10.94 31.48
CA HIS A 95 21.34 -12.28 31.28
C HIS A 95 20.33 -13.43 31.38
N THR A 96 19.05 -13.13 31.14
CA THR A 96 17.95 -14.09 31.18
C THR A 96 17.27 -14.10 29.82
N GLU A 97 16.95 -15.29 29.31
CA GLU A 97 16.16 -15.44 28.08
C GLU A 97 14.76 -14.86 28.30
N ARG A 98 14.37 -13.90 27.46
CA ARG A 98 13.10 -13.20 27.57
C ARG A 98 12.07 -13.75 26.59
N SER A 99 10.81 -13.77 27.03
CA SER A 99 9.70 -14.09 26.15
C SER A 99 9.52 -13.03 25.06
N GLU A 100 8.95 -13.44 23.94
CA GLU A 100 8.60 -12.54 22.85
C GLU A 100 7.71 -11.38 23.29
N GLU A 101 6.71 -11.65 24.13
CA GLU A 101 5.85 -10.60 24.71
C GLU A 101 6.68 -9.57 25.49
N PHE A 102 7.63 -10.03 26.30
CA PHE A 102 8.52 -9.13 27.05
C PHE A 102 9.34 -8.27 26.09
N ILE A 103 9.95 -8.87 25.07
CA ILE A 103 10.81 -8.17 24.10
C ILE A 103 10.01 -7.07 23.39
N VAL A 104 8.87 -7.40 22.81
CA VAL A 104 8.03 -6.46 22.05
C VAL A 104 7.50 -5.33 22.91
N ARG A 105 7.03 -5.64 24.13
CA ARG A 105 6.50 -4.61 25.04
C ARG A 105 7.62 -3.72 25.59
N SER A 106 8.82 -4.29 25.78
CA SER A 106 10.03 -3.55 26.16
C SER A 106 10.54 -2.67 25.03
N TYR A 107 10.42 -3.10 23.78
CA TYR A 107 10.76 -2.27 22.62
C TYR A 107 9.96 -0.96 22.66
N LYS A 108 8.67 -1.01 23.01
CA LYS A 108 7.81 0.18 23.02
C LYS A 108 8.04 1.16 24.17
N ARG A 109 8.31 0.68 25.39
CA ARG A 109 8.36 1.53 26.60
C ARG A 109 9.55 1.29 27.52
N GLY A 110 10.50 0.48 27.09
CA GLY A 110 11.65 0.04 27.86
C GLY A 110 11.36 -1.17 28.77
N PRO A 111 12.40 -1.93 29.16
CA PRO A 111 12.26 -3.16 29.96
C PRO A 111 11.51 -2.99 31.27
N LYS A 112 11.73 -1.86 31.97
CA LYS A 112 11.05 -1.55 33.24
C LYS A 112 9.53 -1.40 33.13
N LYS A 113 8.99 -1.23 31.92
CA LYS A 113 7.56 -1.05 31.65
C LYS A 113 6.97 -2.18 30.81
N ALA A 114 7.69 -3.28 30.62
CA ALA A 114 7.27 -4.41 29.80
C ALA A 114 5.90 -4.96 30.23
N THR A 115 5.69 -5.16 31.54
CA THR A 115 4.45 -5.72 32.11
C THR A 115 3.35 -4.69 32.35
N HIS A 116 3.62 -3.40 32.12
CA HIS A 116 2.67 -2.33 32.42
C HIS A 116 1.44 -2.39 31.51
N LYS A 117 0.23 -2.13 32.04
CA LYS A 117 -1.04 -2.24 31.28
C LYS A 117 -1.06 -1.41 29.98
N SER A 118 -0.33 -0.29 29.93
CA SER A 118 -0.26 0.57 28.75
C SER A 118 0.42 -0.07 27.53
N THR A 119 1.21 -1.12 27.69
CA THR A 119 1.88 -1.82 26.57
C THR A 119 1.04 -2.97 26.02
N LEU A 120 -0.05 -3.36 26.68
CA LEU A 120 -0.91 -4.47 26.25
C LEU A 120 -1.58 -4.20 24.89
N ALA A 121 -2.03 -2.97 24.65
CA ALA A 121 -2.64 -2.60 23.36
C ALA A 121 -1.64 -2.63 22.19
N TYR A 122 -0.35 -2.41 22.48
CA TYR A 122 0.73 -2.54 21.49
C TYR A 122 1.01 -4.02 21.21
N TRP A 123 1.10 -4.84 22.25
CA TRP A 123 1.26 -6.30 22.12
C TRP A 123 0.15 -6.96 21.29
N LYS A 124 -1.11 -6.62 21.52
CA LYS A 124 -2.23 -7.16 20.72
C LYS A 124 -2.14 -6.79 19.24
N ARG A 125 -1.70 -5.56 18.94
CA ARG A 125 -1.46 -5.12 17.55
C ARG A 125 -0.28 -5.86 16.93
N TYR A 126 0.76 -6.11 17.71
CA TYR A 126 1.91 -6.89 17.26
C TYR A 126 1.52 -8.31 16.85
N LEU A 127 0.76 -9.02 17.69
CA LEU A 127 0.27 -10.36 17.34
C LEU A 127 -0.54 -10.34 16.04
N SER A 128 -1.47 -9.38 15.90
CA SER A 128 -2.26 -9.22 14.68
C SER A 128 -1.38 -8.98 13.45
N VAL A 129 -0.34 -8.15 13.55
CA VAL A 129 0.58 -7.90 12.43
C VAL A 129 1.43 -9.13 12.12
N LYS A 130 1.95 -9.81 13.15
CA LYS A 130 2.79 -11.01 13.00
C LYS A 130 2.03 -12.15 12.33
N GLU A 131 0.77 -12.35 12.69
CA GLU A 131 -0.12 -13.33 12.04
C GLU A 131 -0.40 -13.00 10.57
N CYS A 132 -0.32 -11.73 10.18
CA CYS A 132 -0.49 -11.28 8.80
C CYS A 132 0.80 -11.30 7.97
N LEU A 133 1.96 -11.65 8.55
CA LEU A 133 3.21 -11.78 7.79
C LEU A 133 3.22 -13.09 6.99
N PRO A 134 3.58 -13.07 5.70
CA PRO A 134 3.63 -14.30 4.90
C PRO A 134 4.69 -15.27 5.44
N SER A 135 4.25 -16.46 5.86
CA SER A 135 5.14 -17.55 6.30
C SER A 135 6.05 -18.00 5.16
N ARG A 136 7.36 -17.93 5.35
CA ARG A 136 8.40 -18.21 4.32
C ARG A 136 8.49 -19.67 3.86
N LYS A 137 7.51 -20.54 4.16
CA LYS A 137 7.49 -21.96 3.78
C LYS A 137 7.38 -22.24 2.26
N LEU A 138 7.54 -21.23 1.40
CA LEU A 138 7.35 -21.35 -0.05
C LEU A 138 8.61 -21.14 -0.91
N PHE A 139 9.81 -21.07 -0.30
CA PHE A 139 11.07 -20.87 -1.03
C PHE A 139 12.04 -22.06 -0.91
N ASP A 140 11.52 -23.27 -0.88
CA ASP A 140 12.35 -24.47 -0.98
C ASP A 140 11.75 -25.40 -2.03
N ASN A 141 12.12 -25.15 -3.30
CA ASN A 141 12.23 -26.11 -4.41
C ASN A 141 12.16 -25.38 -5.77
N GLY A 142 13.32 -25.14 -6.39
CA GLY A 142 13.43 -24.72 -7.79
C GLY A 142 14.82 -24.16 -8.12
N PRO A 143 15.58 -24.74 -9.08
CA PRO A 143 16.99 -24.39 -9.28
C PRO A 143 17.16 -23.03 -9.94
N LEU A 144 18.08 -22.25 -9.38
CA LEU A 144 18.55 -20.97 -9.90
C LEU A 144 19.34 -21.21 -11.20
N SER A 145 18.73 -20.97 -12.36
CA SER A 145 19.48 -20.86 -13.62
C SER A 145 20.19 -19.50 -13.65
N ASN A 146 21.50 -19.54 -13.43
CA ASN A 146 22.42 -18.51 -13.87
C ASN A 146 22.44 -18.51 -15.39
N ASP A 147 22.07 -17.39 -16.02
CA ASP A 147 22.67 -17.00 -17.28
C ASP A 147 22.75 -15.46 -17.33
N ALA A 148 23.93 -14.97 -16.98
CA ALA A 148 24.35 -13.61 -17.27
C ALA A 148 24.75 -13.55 -18.75
N SER A 149 23.98 -12.84 -19.57
CA SER A 149 24.43 -12.42 -20.89
C SER A 149 24.48 -10.89 -20.95
N THR A 150 25.73 -10.42 -20.91
CA THR A 150 26.16 -9.06 -21.21
C THR A 150 25.86 -8.70 -22.66
N SER A 151 25.16 -7.59 -22.89
CA SER A 151 25.21 -6.88 -24.17
C SER A 151 25.23 -5.36 -23.93
N THR A 152 26.42 -4.79 -24.12
CA THR A 152 26.76 -3.36 -24.21
C THR A 152 26.07 -2.76 -25.45
N THR A 153 25.36 -1.62 -25.38
CA THR A 153 25.72 -0.20 -25.72
C THR A 153 24.48 0.42 -26.43
N PRO A 154 24.33 1.75 -26.64
CA PRO A 154 24.94 2.93 -26.03
C PRO A 154 23.90 3.92 -25.42
N ALA A 155 24.38 4.83 -24.57
CA ALA A 155 23.60 5.95 -24.04
C ALA A 155 23.18 6.95 -25.14
N PRO A 156 21.98 7.55 -25.06
CA PRO A 156 21.71 8.84 -25.67
C PRO A 156 21.66 9.96 -24.62
N ALA A 157 22.58 10.90 -24.82
CA ALA A 157 22.46 12.35 -24.67
C ALA A 157 21.58 12.93 -23.55
N SER A 158 22.27 13.65 -22.66
CA SER A 158 21.87 14.89 -21.99
C SER A 158 20.40 15.31 -22.11
N GLN A 159 19.65 15.18 -21.02
CA GLN A 159 18.44 15.96 -20.79
C GLN A 159 18.59 16.70 -19.47
N THR A 160 18.32 18.00 -19.54
CA THR A 160 18.01 18.96 -18.46
C THR A 160 17.28 18.27 -17.29
N PRO A 161 17.40 18.72 -16.02
CA PRO A 161 16.83 18.01 -14.87
C PRO A 161 15.31 17.93 -15.03
N GLY A 162 14.87 16.80 -15.57
CA GLY A 162 13.61 16.65 -16.27
C GLY A 162 12.61 15.92 -15.42
N VAL A 163 11.36 16.39 -15.48
CA VAL A 163 10.20 15.72 -14.90
C VAL A 163 10.21 14.25 -15.35
N VAL A 164 10.42 13.33 -14.41
CA VAL A 164 10.30 11.89 -14.68
C VAL A 164 8.83 11.60 -14.89
N TYR A 165 8.41 11.51 -16.15
CA TYR A 165 7.03 11.16 -16.50
C TYR A 165 6.76 9.69 -16.16
N THR A 166 5.65 9.44 -15.47
CA THR A 166 5.07 8.11 -15.31
C THR A 166 4.13 7.81 -16.47
N TYR A 167 4.27 6.63 -17.07
CA TYR A 167 3.55 6.21 -18.26
C TYR A 167 2.60 5.04 -17.96
N TRP A 168 1.43 5.05 -18.60
CA TRP A 168 0.45 3.96 -18.56
C TRP A 168 1.05 2.62 -18.99
N ASP A 169 1.86 2.62 -20.04
CA ASP A 169 2.50 1.42 -20.60
C ASP A 169 3.43 0.70 -19.60
N SER A 170 3.85 1.38 -18.53
CA SER A 170 4.63 0.77 -17.43
C SER A 170 3.77 0.17 -16.31
N ARG A 171 2.46 0.43 -16.31
CA ARG A 171 1.51 0.12 -15.23
C ARG A 171 0.31 -0.70 -15.69
N ALA A 172 0.15 -0.96 -16.98
CA ALA A 172 -0.92 -1.76 -17.55
C ALA A 172 -0.35 -2.82 -18.50
N SER A 173 -1.06 -3.93 -18.66
CA SER A 173 -0.69 -4.94 -19.65
C SER A 173 -0.93 -4.42 -21.08
N PRO A 174 -0.25 -4.97 -22.10
CA PRO A 174 -0.55 -4.62 -23.49
C PRO A 174 -2.02 -4.83 -23.86
N GLU A 175 -2.65 -5.86 -23.31
CA GLU A 175 -4.06 -6.17 -23.52
C GLU A 175 -4.97 -5.09 -22.91
N ASP A 176 -4.69 -4.69 -21.66
CA ASP A 176 -5.45 -3.62 -20.99
C ASP A 176 -5.28 -2.27 -21.70
N MET A 177 -4.08 -2.00 -22.22
CA MET A 177 -3.80 -0.80 -23.02
C MET A 177 -4.59 -0.79 -24.32
N GLU A 178 -4.70 -1.92 -25.00
CA GLU A 178 -5.49 -2.04 -26.23
C GLU A 178 -6.97 -1.77 -25.96
N GLU A 179 -7.52 -2.30 -24.87
CA GLU A 179 -8.90 -2.02 -24.44
C GLU A 179 -9.12 -0.51 -24.18
N LEU A 180 -8.18 0.18 -23.54
CA LEU A 180 -8.25 1.64 -23.36
C LEU A 180 -8.22 2.39 -24.69
N TRP A 181 -7.38 1.98 -25.63
CA TRP A 181 -7.34 2.59 -26.97
C TRP A 181 -8.61 2.35 -27.78
N ASN A 182 -9.31 1.24 -27.53
CA ASN A 182 -10.59 0.93 -28.16
C ASN A 182 -11.78 1.64 -27.49
N HIS A 183 -11.60 2.18 -26.28
CA HIS A 183 -12.65 2.91 -25.57
C HIS A 183 -12.87 4.31 -26.20
N PRO A 184 -14.07 4.64 -26.76
CA PRO A 184 -14.27 5.84 -27.57
C PRO A 184 -13.94 7.16 -26.86
N GLU A 185 -14.30 7.28 -25.57
CA GLU A 185 -14.04 8.50 -24.81
C GLU A 185 -12.57 8.68 -24.48
N VAL A 186 -11.85 7.58 -24.21
CA VAL A 186 -10.41 7.60 -23.91
C VAL A 186 -9.63 7.92 -25.18
N LEU A 187 -9.96 7.26 -26.29
CA LEU A 187 -9.37 7.55 -27.59
C LEU A 187 -9.50 9.04 -27.94
N LYS A 188 -10.68 9.62 -27.70
CA LYS A 188 -10.94 11.05 -27.92
C LYS A 188 -10.08 11.93 -27.01
N GLU A 189 -9.99 11.61 -25.71
CA GLU A 189 -9.20 12.37 -24.74
C GLU A 189 -7.69 12.30 -25.04
N TRP A 190 -7.17 11.11 -25.31
CA TRP A 190 -5.77 10.87 -25.62
C TRP A 190 -5.37 11.49 -26.96
N THR A 191 -6.22 11.40 -27.99
CA THR A 191 -5.99 12.06 -29.28
C THR A 191 -5.94 13.59 -29.13
N LYS A 192 -6.87 14.16 -28.36
CA LYS A 192 -6.90 15.60 -28.08
C LYS A 192 -5.64 16.06 -27.33
N SER A 193 -5.10 15.21 -26.47
CA SER A 193 -3.91 15.47 -25.66
C SER A 193 -2.59 15.15 -26.39
N GLY A 194 -2.66 14.63 -27.62
CA GLY A 194 -1.49 14.28 -28.43
C GLY A 194 -0.73 13.05 -27.93
N GLU A 195 -1.38 12.20 -27.12
CA GLU A 195 -0.79 10.96 -26.61
C GLU A 195 -0.64 9.93 -27.75
N ARG A 196 0.37 9.07 -27.63
CA ARG A 196 0.70 8.05 -28.64
C ARG A 196 0.82 6.68 -28.00
N ARG A 197 0.40 5.64 -28.73
CA ARG A 197 0.59 4.23 -28.33
C ARG A 197 2.06 3.98 -27.93
N GLY A 198 2.28 3.32 -26.79
CA GLY A 198 3.60 3.02 -26.24
C GLY A 198 4.21 4.10 -25.34
N LYS A 199 3.63 5.30 -25.27
CA LYS A 199 4.12 6.41 -24.43
C LYS A 199 2.98 7.28 -23.89
N VAL A 200 1.89 6.65 -23.42
CA VAL A 200 0.76 7.39 -22.88
C VAL A 200 1.09 7.85 -21.46
N ARG A 201 1.06 9.16 -21.22
CA ARG A 201 1.36 9.74 -19.90
C ARG A 201 0.15 9.69 -18.99
N PHE A 202 0.38 9.52 -17.70
CA PHE A 202 -0.64 9.83 -16.69
C PHE A 202 -0.83 11.35 -16.57
N SER A 203 -2.04 11.76 -16.16
CA SER A 203 -2.27 13.14 -15.72
C SER A 203 -1.52 13.40 -14.41
N HIS A 204 -1.08 14.64 -14.19
CA HIS A 204 -0.36 15.05 -12.97
C HIS A 204 -1.02 16.24 -12.31
N ASP A 205 -1.11 16.22 -10.99
CA ASP A 205 -1.58 17.37 -10.21
C ASP A 205 -0.49 18.46 -10.11
N ASP A 206 -0.81 19.56 -9.41
CA ASP A 206 0.15 20.65 -9.19
C ASP A 206 1.41 20.18 -8.45
N SER A 207 1.30 19.10 -7.67
CA SER A 207 2.40 18.46 -6.94
C SER A 207 3.11 17.36 -7.74
N LYS A 208 2.83 17.24 -9.04
CA LYS A 208 3.38 16.23 -9.95
C LYS A 208 3.05 14.78 -9.54
N ARG A 209 1.95 14.57 -8.82
CA ARG A 209 1.46 13.23 -8.48
C ARG A 209 0.60 12.68 -9.62
N PRO A 210 0.86 11.45 -10.09
CA PRO A 210 0.08 10.86 -11.18
C PRO A 210 -1.33 10.48 -10.72
N TYR A 211 -2.33 10.81 -11.52
CA TYR A 211 -3.72 10.46 -11.30
C TYR A 211 -4.42 10.07 -12.62
N LEU A 212 -5.56 9.40 -12.50
CA LEU A 212 -6.43 9.07 -13.63
C LEU A 212 -7.43 10.20 -13.89
N SER A 213 -7.56 10.61 -15.14
CA SER A 213 -8.68 11.45 -15.58
C SER A 213 -10.01 10.76 -15.26
N ARG A 214 -11.11 11.52 -15.24
CA ARG A 214 -12.44 10.91 -14.99
C ARG A 214 -12.83 9.93 -16.10
N VAL A 215 -12.42 10.24 -17.34
CA VAL A 215 -12.67 9.41 -18.52
C VAL A 215 -11.86 8.12 -18.42
N GLU A 216 -10.56 8.22 -18.11
CA GLU A 216 -9.68 7.06 -17.92
C GLU A 216 -10.20 6.16 -16.78
N LEU A 217 -10.59 6.74 -15.65
CA LEU A 217 -11.11 5.98 -14.52
C LEU A 217 -12.40 5.23 -14.86
N LYS A 218 -13.34 5.90 -15.54
CA LYS A 218 -14.61 5.31 -15.99
C LYS A 218 -14.34 4.14 -16.94
N ALA A 219 -13.45 4.33 -17.91
CA ALA A 219 -13.08 3.27 -18.85
C ALA A 219 -12.45 2.05 -18.15
N VAL A 220 -11.50 2.26 -17.22
CA VAL A 220 -10.90 1.14 -16.46
C VAL A 220 -11.97 0.38 -15.67
N ALA A 221 -12.92 1.08 -15.03
CA ALA A 221 -14.03 0.44 -14.32
C ALA A 221 -14.94 -0.36 -15.26
N GLU A 222 -15.29 0.18 -16.42
CA GLU A 222 -16.13 -0.48 -17.43
C GLU A 222 -15.46 -1.73 -18.02
N ILE A 223 -14.18 -1.64 -18.37
CA ILE A 223 -13.40 -2.78 -18.89
C ILE A 223 -13.33 -3.90 -17.84
N ILE A 224 -12.97 -3.58 -16.60
CA ILE A 224 -12.91 -4.57 -15.51
C ILE A 224 -14.27 -5.23 -15.27
N LEU A 225 -15.34 -4.44 -15.19
CA LEU A 225 -16.66 -4.96 -14.89
C LEU A 225 -17.20 -5.83 -16.03
N SER A 226 -17.07 -5.39 -17.28
CA SER A 226 -17.52 -6.15 -18.44
C SER A 226 -16.79 -7.48 -18.59
N LYS A 227 -15.47 -7.50 -18.34
CA LYS A 227 -14.63 -8.70 -18.51
C LYS A 227 -14.73 -9.70 -17.36
N HIS A 228 -14.91 -9.23 -16.13
CA HIS A 228 -14.76 -10.08 -14.95
C HIS A 228 -15.97 -10.11 -14.01
N PHE A 229 -16.90 -9.17 -14.12
CA PHE A 229 -18.02 -9.01 -13.18
C PHE A 229 -19.36 -8.82 -13.89
N SER A 230 -19.51 -9.30 -15.13
CA SER A 230 -20.72 -9.14 -15.95
C SER A 230 -21.99 -9.71 -15.30
N THR A 231 -21.85 -10.64 -14.35
CA THR A 231 -22.96 -11.24 -13.59
C THR A 231 -23.28 -10.53 -12.27
N LYS A 232 -22.49 -9.54 -11.86
CA LYS A 232 -22.65 -8.82 -10.59
C LYS A 232 -23.25 -7.44 -10.83
N ALA A 233 -24.14 -7.00 -9.92
CA ALA A 233 -24.86 -5.72 -10.02
C ALA A 233 -23.99 -4.49 -9.63
N VAL A 234 -22.69 -4.49 -9.96
CA VAL A 234 -21.78 -3.39 -9.64
C VAL A 234 -21.77 -2.39 -10.79
N LYS A 235 -22.10 -1.13 -10.51
CA LYS A 235 -22.06 -0.06 -11.51
C LYS A 235 -20.67 0.57 -11.60
N PRO A 236 -20.16 0.89 -12.82
CA PRO A 236 -18.88 1.59 -12.99
C PRO A 236 -18.82 2.92 -12.23
N THR A 237 -19.93 3.67 -12.20
CA THR A 237 -20.03 4.96 -11.52
C THR A 237 -19.78 4.87 -10.00
N VAL A 238 -20.19 3.76 -9.37
CA VAL A 238 -19.94 3.52 -7.94
C VAL A 238 -18.46 3.31 -7.67
N LEU A 239 -17.78 2.52 -8.51
CA LEU A 239 -16.33 2.31 -8.39
C LEU A 239 -15.55 3.61 -8.60
N CYS A 240 -15.95 4.42 -9.60
CA CYS A 240 -15.33 5.70 -9.88
C CYS A 240 -15.47 6.68 -8.70
N ALA A 241 -16.69 6.79 -8.15
CA ALA A 241 -16.95 7.65 -7.00
C ALA A 241 -16.17 7.18 -5.76
N LEU A 242 -16.05 5.87 -5.53
CA LEU A 242 -15.21 5.33 -4.46
C LEU A 242 -13.74 5.70 -4.67
N ALA A 243 -13.17 5.49 -5.85
CA ALA A 243 -11.78 5.83 -6.15
C ALA A 243 -11.47 7.32 -5.93
N GLU A 244 -12.39 8.21 -6.30
CA GLU A 244 -12.23 9.65 -6.10
C GLU A 244 -12.37 10.06 -4.61
N VAL A 245 -13.27 9.44 -3.86
CA VAL A 245 -13.48 9.73 -2.44
C VAL A 245 -12.34 9.17 -1.57
N VAL A 246 -11.91 7.94 -1.87
CA VAL A 246 -10.91 7.20 -1.08
C VAL A 246 -9.52 7.75 -1.37
N ASN A 247 -9.12 7.83 -2.64
CA ASN A 247 -7.74 8.13 -3.03
C ASN A 247 -7.59 9.23 -4.08
N MET A 248 -8.64 10.03 -4.31
CA MET A 248 -8.60 11.16 -5.26
C MET A 248 -8.13 10.77 -6.67
N ARG A 249 -8.31 9.48 -7.05
CA ARG A 249 -7.85 8.90 -8.33
C ARG A 249 -6.33 8.86 -8.52
N PHE A 250 -5.55 9.07 -7.46
CA PHE A 250 -4.09 8.98 -7.54
C PHE A 250 -3.65 7.53 -7.81
N VAL A 251 -2.76 7.36 -8.79
CA VAL A 251 -2.24 6.05 -9.21
C VAL A 251 -1.58 5.32 -8.05
N ASN A 252 -0.81 6.05 -7.25
CA ASN A 252 -0.11 5.49 -6.10
C ASN A 252 -0.96 5.45 -4.81
N GLY A 253 -2.16 6.05 -4.84
CA GLY A 253 -3.03 6.18 -3.68
C GLY A 253 -2.71 7.36 -2.75
N VAL A 254 -3.37 7.39 -1.58
CA VAL A 254 -3.24 8.47 -0.58
C VAL A 254 -2.94 7.87 0.79
N GLY A 255 -1.83 8.31 1.38
CA GLY A 255 -1.39 7.83 2.70
C GLY A 255 -1.14 6.33 2.69
N PRO A 256 -1.70 5.55 3.63
CA PRO A 256 -1.47 4.11 3.72
C PRO A 256 -2.30 3.27 2.73
N ARG A 257 -3.18 3.90 1.93
CA ARG A 257 -4.08 3.21 1.02
C ARG A 257 -3.49 3.18 -0.39
N PRO A 258 -2.94 2.05 -0.87
CA PRO A 258 -2.28 2.01 -2.17
C PRO A 258 -3.29 2.01 -3.32
N GLY A 259 -2.84 2.47 -4.48
CA GLY A 259 -3.63 2.38 -5.71
C GLY A 259 -4.82 3.33 -5.78
N ILE A 260 -5.57 3.26 -6.86
CA ILE A 260 -6.76 4.10 -7.06
C ILE A 260 -7.95 3.69 -6.17
N MET A 261 -8.07 2.40 -5.82
CA MET A 261 -9.18 1.89 -5.02
C MET A 261 -8.90 1.88 -3.51
N GLY A 262 -7.64 2.04 -3.10
CA GLY A 262 -7.28 2.13 -1.68
C GLY A 262 -7.49 0.86 -0.86
N ILE A 263 -7.56 -0.29 -1.53
CA ILE A 263 -7.59 -1.61 -0.90
C ILE A 263 -6.19 -1.95 -0.40
N ASP A 264 -6.06 -2.41 0.85
CA ASP A 264 -4.78 -2.86 1.37
C ASP A 264 -4.38 -4.22 0.77
N TYR A 265 -3.07 -4.51 0.78
CA TYR A 265 -2.55 -5.75 0.22
C TYR A 265 -3.14 -7.00 0.88
N SER A 266 -3.38 -6.99 2.19
CA SER A 266 -3.93 -8.16 2.89
C SER A 266 -5.33 -8.48 2.39
N THR A 267 -6.18 -7.47 2.21
CA THR A 267 -7.51 -7.62 1.63
C THR A 267 -7.46 -8.12 0.19
N ALA A 268 -6.62 -7.53 -0.66
CA ALA A 268 -6.50 -7.95 -2.06
C ALA A 268 -5.93 -9.38 -2.19
N PHE A 269 -4.93 -9.72 -1.38
CA PHE A 269 -4.33 -11.05 -1.33
C PHE A 269 -5.33 -12.11 -0.83
N TRP A 270 -6.15 -11.77 0.18
CA TRP A 270 -7.23 -12.64 0.64
C TRP A 270 -8.29 -12.88 -0.46
N LEU A 271 -8.69 -11.85 -1.21
CA LEU A 271 -9.58 -12.00 -2.36
C LEU A 271 -8.98 -12.92 -3.43
N TYR A 272 -7.68 -12.79 -3.68
CA TYR A 272 -6.94 -13.60 -4.66
C TYR A 272 -6.83 -15.08 -4.23
N MET A 273 -6.40 -15.32 -2.99
CA MET A 273 -6.11 -16.66 -2.48
C MET A 273 -7.37 -17.43 -2.07
N GLU A 274 -8.23 -16.81 -1.27
CA GLU A 274 -9.34 -17.49 -0.60
C GLU A 274 -10.66 -17.40 -1.38
N LEU A 275 -10.90 -16.27 -2.07
CA LEU A 275 -12.14 -16.09 -2.86
C LEU A 275 -11.97 -16.36 -4.36
N GLY A 276 -10.76 -16.70 -4.81
CA GLY A 276 -10.52 -17.13 -6.18
C GLY A 276 -10.53 -16.03 -7.24
N TYR A 277 -10.42 -14.75 -6.85
CA TYR A 277 -10.30 -13.63 -7.78
C TYR A 277 -8.90 -13.59 -8.42
N LYS A 278 -8.69 -14.39 -9.48
CA LYS A 278 -7.36 -14.67 -10.06
C LYS A 278 -7.08 -14.02 -11.42
N ALA A 279 -7.94 -13.12 -11.90
CA ALA A 279 -7.76 -12.52 -13.23
C ALA A 279 -6.52 -11.61 -13.32
N TYR A 280 -6.15 -10.98 -12.21
CA TYR A 280 -4.90 -10.24 -12.06
C TYR A 280 -4.06 -10.87 -10.95
N ARG A 281 -2.77 -11.07 -11.24
CA ARG A 281 -1.80 -11.56 -10.26
C ARG A 281 -1.44 -10.45 -9.28
N ILE A 282 -1.29 -10.81 -8.00
CA ILE A 282 -0.86 -9.91 -6.94
C ILE A 282 0.24 -10.59 -6.12
N ASP A 283 1.45 -10.06 -6.24
CA ASP A 283 2.62 -10.59 -5.52
C ASP A 283 3.14 -9.59 -4.47
N SER A 284 2.81 -8.30 -4.63
CA SER A 284 3.31 -7.22 -3.80
C SER A 284 2.32 -6.07 -3.66
N VAL A 285 2.58 -5.16 -2.71
CA VAL A 285 1.83 -3.90 -2.56
C VAL A 285 1.94 -3.05 -3.82
N ASP A 286 3.09 -3.07 -4.50
CA ASP A 286 3.34 -2.27 -5.71
C ASP A 286 2.41 -2.66 -6.86
N ASP A 287 1.93 -3.91 -6.90
CA ASP A 287 0.95 -4.34 -7.90
C ASP A 287 -0.36 -3.56 -7.79
N LEU A 288 -0.76 -3.13 -6.59
CA LEU A 288 -1.96 -2.32 -6.38
C LEU A 288 -1.82 -0.89 -6.91
N THR A 289 -0.61 -0.44 -7.25
CA THR A 289 -0.40 0.85 -7.94
C THR A 289 -0.65 0.76 -9.45
N LYS A 290 -0.88 -0.45 -9.98
CA LYS A 290 -1.34 -0.66 -11.36
C LYS A 290 -2.85 -0.42 -11.42
N PRO A 291 -3.36 0.54 -12.22
CA PRO A 291 -4.78 0.91 -12.18
C PRO A 291 -5.77 -0.23 -12.39
N PHE A 292 -5.50 -1.14 -13.33
CA PHE A 292 -6.34 -2.31 -13.60
C PHE A 292 -6.38 -3.29 -12.43
N VAL A 293 -5.21 -3.59 -11.84
CA VAL A 293 -5.12 -4.47 -10.66
C VAL A 293 -5.87 -3.86 -9.48
N SER A 294 -5.65 -2.57 -9.21
CA SER A 294 -6.34 -1.84 -8.15
C SER A 294 -7.87 -1.86 -8.34
N MET A 295 -8.33 -1.56 -9.56
CA MET A 295 -9.76 -1.56 -9.90
C MET A 295 -10.36 -2.95 -9.77
N TYR A 296 -9.68 -3.99 -10.26
CA TYR A 296 -10.12 -5.38 -10.17
C TYR A 296 -10.38 -5.82 -8.73
N PHE A 297 -9.41 -5.60 -7.84
CA PHE A 297 -9.58 -5.97 -6.43
C PHE A 297 -10.57 -5.06 -5.70
N GLY A 298 -10.69 -3.79 -6.09
CA GLY A 298 -11.76 -2.92 -5.60
C GLY A 298 -13.16 -3.44 -5.99
N ALA A 299 -13.34 -3.85 -7.24
CA ALA A 299 -14.59 -4.45 -7.72
C ALA A 299 -14.88 -5.79 -7.03
N ALA A 300 -13.88 -6.65 -6.87
CA ALA A 300 -13.99 -7.92 -6.14
C ALA A 300 -14.42 -7.71 -4.68
N TYR A 301 -13.80 -6.75 -4.00
CA TYR A 301 -14.14 -6.44 -2.62
C TYR A 301 -15.57 -5.92 -2.49
N LEU A 302 -15.97 -5.03 -3.39
CA LEU A 302 -17.32 -4.48 -3.42
C LEU A 302 -18.38 -5.57 -3.69
N ALA A 303 -18.09 -6.48 -4.63
CA ALA A 303 -18.95 -7.63 -4.92
C ALA A 303 -19.04 -8.63 -3.76
N TRP A 304 -17.97 -8.81 -2.99
CA TRP A 304 -18.03 -9.61 -1.77
C TRP A 304 -18.83 -8.90 -0.67
N LEU A 305 -18.65 -7.59 -0.50
CA LEU A 305 -19.39 -6.80 0.48
C LEU A 305 -20.90 -6.75 0.22
N SER A 306 -21.34 -6.82 -1.04
CA SER A 306 -22.77 -6.87 -1.36
C SER A 306 -23.46 -8.13 -0.87
N GLU A 307 -22.71 -9.22 -0.60
CA GLU A 307 -23.22 -10.50 -0.11
C GLU A 307 -22.65 -10.84 1.30
N TYR A 308 -22.17 -9.83 2.03
CA TYR A 308 -21.46 -10.02 3.30
C TYR A 308 -22.32 -10.77 4.34
N GLU A 309 -21.73 -11.80 4.98
CA GLU A 309 -22.39 -12.78 5.87
C GLU A 309 -23.51 -13.60 5.19
N GLY A 310 -23.40 -13.83 3.88
CA GLY A 310 -24.35 -14.67 3.13
C GLY A 310 -25.71 -14.02 2.91
N ARG A 311 -25.80 -12.69 3.05
CA ARG A 311 -27.02 -11.93 2.79
C ARG A 311 -26.74 -10.71 1.95
N GLU A 312 -27.71 -10.33 1.13
CA GLU A 312 -27.65 -9.10 0.35
C GLU A 312 -27.58 -7.89 1.29
N ARG A 313 -26.65 -6.98 1.00
CA ARG A 313 -26.42 -5.75 1.77
C ARG A 313 -26.92 -4.53 1.03
N THR A 314 -27.34 -3.53 1.79
CA THR A 314 -27.74 -2.24 1.23
C THR A 314 -26.53 -1.53 0.60
N PRO A 315 -26.72 -0.75 -0.48
CA PRO A 315 -25.62 0.02 -1.08
C PRO A 315 -24.89 0.93 -0.09
N GLN A 316 -25.63 1.51 0.87
CA GLN A 316 -25.05 2.34 1.92
C GLN A 316 -24.10 1.55 2.83
N PHE A 317 -24.50 0.35 3.26
CA PHE A 317 -23.63 -0.53 4.05
C PHE A 317 -22.38 -0.90 3.25
N VAL A 318 -22.54 -1.26 1.97
CA VAL A 318 -21.42 -1.67 1.11
C VAL A 318 -20.37 -0.56 1.01
N VAL A 319 -20.80 0.69 0.75
CA VAL A 319 -19.89 1.84 0.66
C VAL A 319 -19.19 2.11 2.00
N GLN A 320 -19.92 2.09 3.11
CA GLN A 320 -19.34 2.31 4.44
C GLN A 320 -18.35 1.20 4.83
N ALA A 321 -18.72 -0.05 4.55
CA ALA A 321 -17.88 -1.22 4.77
C ALA A 321 -16.64 -1.23 3.88
N PHE A 322 -16.74 -0.70 2.66
CA PHE A 322 -15.59 -0.53 1.77
C PHE A 322 -14.55 0.41 2.38
N ILE A 323 -15.00 1.52 2.96
CA ILE A 323 -14.12 2.57 3.49
C ILE A 323 -13.55 2.22 4.86
N ALA A 324 -14.39 1.69 5.77
CA ALA A 324 -14.03 1.48 7.18
C ALA A 324 -13.80 0.01 7.56
N GLY A 325 -14.12 -0.92 6.66
CA GLY A 325 -14.21 -2.35 6.93
C GLY A 325 -15.62 -2.77 7.39
N PRO A 326 -16.06 -4.01 7.09
CA PRO A 326 -17.43 -4.46 7.34
C PRO A 326 -17.83 -4.49 8.82
N LYS A 327 -16.86 -4.64 9.73
CA LYS A 327 -17.07 -4.61 11.18
C LYS A 327 -17.31 -3.18 11.73
N ASN A 328 -16.96 -2.15 10.95
CA ASN A 328 -16.99 -0.74 11.35
C ASN A 328 -18.03 0.08 10.56
N ALA A 329 -18.80 -0.56 9.68
CA ALA A 329 -19.71 0.11 8.74
C ALA A 329 -20.83 0.95 9.42
N ASN A 330 -21.11 0.72 10.71
CA ASN A 330 -22.16 1.43 11.46
C ASN A 330 -21.65 2.62 12.32
N LEU A 331 -20.37 3.01 12.20
CA LEU A 331 -19.85 4.15 12.96
C LEU A 331 -20.33 5.48 12.36
N GLN A 332 -20.86 6.38 13.21
CA GLN A 332 -21.27 7.74 12.82
C GLN A 332 -20.15 8.53 12.11
N GLU A 333 -18.88 8.16 12.31
CA GLU A 333 -17.70 8.74 11.67
C GLU A 333 -17.70 8.61 10.13
N THR A 334 -18.46 7.66 9.56
CA THR A 334 -18.56 7.51 8.09
C THR A 334 -19.52 8.49 7.42
N GLY A 335 -20.30 9.26 8.19
CA GLY A 335 -21.32 10.19 7.67
C GLY A 335 -20.77 11.23 6.66
N PRO A 336 -19.72 11.99 6.98
CA PRO A 336 -19.15 12.98 6.06
C PRO A 336 -18.61 12.39 4.76
N ILE A 337 -18.02 11.20 4.83
CA ILE A 337 -17.46 10.51 3.66
C ILE A 337 -18.59 9.96 2.78
N CYS A 338 -19.68 9.47 3.38
CA CYS A 338 -20.86 9.02 2.67
C CYS A 338 -21.55 10.17 1.90
N LEU A 339 -21.62 11.36 2.49
CA LEU A 339 -22.12 12.57 1.81
C LEU A 339 -21.24 12.95 0.62
N LYS A 340 -19.91 12.95 0.80
CA LYS A 340 -18.96 13.22 -0.28
C LYS A 340 -19.09 12.19 -1.40
N PHE A 341 -19.34 10.92 -1.06
CA PHE A 341 -19.58 9.87 -2.04
C PHE A 341 -20.84 10.15 -2.88
N GLN A 342 -21.97 10.50 -2.26
CA GLN A 342 -23.19 10.85 -2.98
C GLN A 342 -22.98 12.04 -3.94
N GLN A 343 -22.29 13.09 -3.48
CA GLN A 343 -21.93 14.25 -4.31
C GLN A 343 -20.97 13.90 -5.46
N THR A 344 -20.09 12.92 -5.24
CA THR A 344 -19.14 12.49 -6.26
C THR A 344 -19.83 11.60 -7.29
N LEU A 345 -20.78 10.77 -6.86
CA LEU A 345 -21.54 9.88 -7.73
C LEU A 345 -22.27 10.65 -8.83
N SER A 346 -22.88 11.80 -8.50
CA SER A 346 -23.53 12.67 -9.48
C SER A 346 -22.59 13.23 -10.56
N ASN A 347 -21.27 13.25 -10.33
CA ASN A 347 -20.29 13.67 -11.34
C ASN A 347 -20.00 12.59 -12.39
N TYR A 348 -20.36 11.34 -12.10
CA TYR A 348 -20.16 10.17 -12.97
C TYR A 348 -21.47 9.65 -13.57
N GLU A 349 -22.61 10.00 -12.98
CA GLU A 349 -23.90 9.82 -13.61
C GLU A 349 -23.98 10.76 -14.82
N ASP A 350 -24.12 10.17 -16.00
CA ASP A 350 -24.29 10.96 -17.22
C ASP A 350 -25.49 11.88 -17.01
N THR A 351 -25.27 13.19 -17.11
CA THR A 351 -26.37 14.10 -17.41
C THR A 351 -26.93 13.57 -18.71
N LYS A 352 -28.09 12.91 -18.64
CA LYS A 352 -28.89 12.64 -19.83
C LYS A 352 -28.86 13.96 -20.61
N ARG A 353 -28.20 13.96 -21.77
CA ARG A 353 -28.56 14.92 -22.79
C ARG A 353 -30.03 14.64 -22.99
N ASP A 354 -30.87 15.53 -22.49
CA ASP A 354 -32.23 15.62 -22.98
C ASP A 354 -32.09 15.59 -24.49
N GLU A 355 -32.58 14.51 -25.10
CA GLU A 355 -33.07 14.57 -26.46
C GLU A 355 -34.20 15.61 -26.43
N VAL A 356 -33.81 16.88 -26.52
CA VAL A 356 -34.68 17.90 -27.08
C VAL A 356 -34.80 17.50 -28.54
N GLY A 357 -35.72 16.57 -28.78
CA GLY A 357 -36.33 16.35 -30.07
C GLY A 357 -36.90 17.70 -30.48
N CYS A 358 -36.17 18.39 -31.35
CA CYS A 358 -36.70 19.49 -32.11
C CYS A 358 -37.69 18.87 -33.10
N THR A 359 -38.94 18.68 -32.66
CA THR A 359 -40.04 18.38 -33.56
C THR A 359 -40.44 19.70 -34.22
N ILE A 360 -39.89 19.95 -35.40
CA ILE A 360 -40.48 20.90 -36.34
C ILE A 360 -41.66 20.17 -36.98
N LEU A 361 -42.87 20.65 -36.68
CA LEU A 361 -44.06 20.45 -37.51
C LEU A 361 -44.48 21.83 -38.04
#